data_AF-A0A2V5TKH7-F1
#
_entry.id   AF-A0A2V5TKH7-F1
#
_cell.length_a   1.000
_cell.length_b   1.000
_cell.length_c   1.000
_cell.angle_alpha   90.00
_cell.angle_beta   90.00
_cell.angle_gamma   90.00
#
_symmetry.space_group_name_H-M   'P 1'
#
loop_
_entity.id
_entity.type
_entity.pdbx_description
1 polymer ?
#
loop_
_entity_poly.entity_id
_entity_poly.type
_entity_poly.pdbx_seq_one_letter_code
_entity_poly.pdbx_strand_id
1 'polypeptide(L)'
;FEHNRQSLRVVELLENAYPNFAGLNLTFEVREGLRKHQALYDPPTPGEEKYRCPSLEAQIANVADEITYYSHDLDDAVDFEILNASQLEEDVVWQRSHRAVLRRYPQAREPELHKLIIRDIIDAEVQDVVITSAQSIVDVGVQSADEVRKQPSPLIRYSDDLSEANRELRRFLYQNVYYHPRVAEVNRRACEMLRKVFEAYVVDPDRLGEAAAKRIEAEGLHRTVCDYIAGMTDRYLIEEYARIAAL
;
A
#
# COMPACT_ATOMS: atom_id res chain seq x y z
N PHE A 1 7.18 9.20 9.82
CA PHE A 1 5.88 8.53 9.64
C PHE A 1 6.07 7.39 8.65
N GLU A 2 5.47 6.24 8.88
CA GLU A 2 5.47 5.10 7.95
C GLU A 2 4.10 4.43 8.11
N HIS A 3 3.42 4.15 7.00
CA HIS A 3 1.99 3.84 7.01
C HIS A 3 1.68 2.44 7.57
N ASN A 4 2.55 1.44 7.38
CA ASN A 4 2.36 0.10 7.93
C ASN A 4 2.49 0.12 9.45
N ARG A 5 3.50 0.83 9.97
CA ARG A 5 3.67 1.10 11.41
C ARG A 5 2.51 1.90 11.98
N GLN A 6 1.97 2.86 11.21
CA GLN A 6 0.80 3.60 11.65
C GLN A 6 -0.44 2.71 11.70
N SER A 7 -0.66 1.86 10.69
CA SER A 7 -1.79 0.93 10.64
C SER A 7 -1.77 -0.02 11.84
N LEU A 8 -0.59 -0.55 12.18
CA LEU A 8 -0.42 -1.36 13.38
C LEU A 8 -0.71 -0.56 14.65
N ARG A 9 -0.19 0.68 14.75
CA ARG A 9 -0.44 1.56 15.89
C ARG A 9 -1.93 1.92 16.05
N VAL A 10 -2.67 2.05 14.96
CA VAL A 10 -4.12 2.27 14.98
C VAL A 10 -4.81 1.11 15.71
N VAL A 11 -4.53 -0.12 15.30
CA VAL A 11 -5.18 -1.31 15.87
C VAL A 11 -4.61 -1.75 17.23
N GLU A 12 -3.39 -1.35 17.59
CA GLU A 12 -2.77 -1.68 18.88
C GLU A 12 -3.01 -0.62 19.96
N LEU A 13 -3.33 0.64 19.58
CA LEU A 13 -3.37 1.75 20.53
C LEU A 13 -4.47 2.78 20.28
N LEU A 14 -4.62 3.27 19.04
CA LEU A 14 -5.42 4.48 18.79
C LEU A 14 -6.92 4.20 18.78
N GLU A 15 -7.32 3.08 18.18
CA GLU A 15 -8.69 2.59 18.28
C GLU A 15 -8.95 2.10 19.70
N ASN A 16 -10.09 2.51 20.25
CA ASN A 16 -10.44 2.19 21.63
C ASN A 16 -11.92 1.82 21.72
N ALA A 17 -12.23 0.63 21.18
CA ALA A 17 -13.57 0.06 21.22
C ALA A 17 -13.88 -0.63 22.56
N TYR A 18 -12.86 -0.94 23.37
CA TYR A 18 -12.98 -1.75 24.58
C TYR A 18 -12.39 -1.03 25.79
N PRO A 19 -13.09 -0.98 26.95
CA PRO A 19 -12.68 -0.14 28.07
C PRO A 19 -11.44 -0.64 28.84
N ASN A 20 -11.05 -1.91 28.68
CA ASN A 20 -10.09 -2.57 29.57
C ASN A 20 -8.66 -2.66 28.99
N PHE A 21 -8.49 -2.37 27.70
CA PHE A 21 -7.19 -2.43 27.02
C PHE A 21 -7.19 -1.46 25.84
N ALA A 22 -6.00 -1.02 25.43
CA ALA A 22 -5.86 -0.18 24.25
C ALA A 22 -5.92 -1.03 22.96
N GLY A 23 -6.36 -0.41 21.87
CA GLY A 23 -6.45 -1.09 20.58
C GLY A 23 -7.65 -2.03 20.48
N LEU A 24 -7.55 -2.93 19.51
CA LEU A 24 -8.59 -3.89 19.13
C LEU A 24 -8.28 -5.32 19.58
N ASN A 25 -7.13 -5.55 20.22
CA ASN A 25 -6.65 -6.87 20.65
C ASN A 25 -6.73 -7.93 19.52
N LEU A 26 -6.27 -7.55 18.33
CA LEU A 26 -6.21 -8.44 17.18
C LEU A 26 -5.19 -9.56 17.40
N THR A 27 -5.45 -10.72 16.79
CA THR A 27 -4.55 -11.87 16.88
C THR A 27 -3.16 -11.53 16.31
N PHE A 28 -2.16 -12.33 16.68
CA PHE A 28 -0.81 -12.16 16.17
C PHE A 28 -0.76 -12.23 14.65
N GLU A 29 -1.48 -13.17 14.04
CA GLU A 29 -1.47 -13.42 12.60
C GLU A 29 -1.99 -12.22 11.80
N VAL A 30 -3.04 -11.56 12.30
CA VAL A 30 -3.56 -10.34 11.66
C VAL A 30 -2.56 -9.19 11.78
N ARG A 31 -1.97 -9.00 12.96
CA ARG A 31 -0.96 -7.95 13.19
C ARG A 31 0.32 -8.20 12.41
N GLU A 32 0.71 -9.45 12.22
CA GLU A 32 1.81 -9.88 11.35
C GLU A 32 1.52 -9.46 9.91
N GLY A 33 0.31 -9.72 9.39
CA GLY A 33 -0.06 -9.33 8.03
C GLY A 33 -0.04 -7.81 7.78
N LEU A 34 -0.30 -7.00 8.81
CA LEU A 34 -0.23 -5.53 8.71
C LEU A 34 1.21 -4.99 8.71
N ARG A 35 2.20 -5.77 9.19
CA ARG A 35 3.60 -5.35 9.30
C ARG A 35 4.37 -5.54 7.99
N LYS A 36 3.90 -4.91 6.90
CA LYS A 36 4.59 -4.99 5.60
C LYS A 36 6.04 -4.48 5.69
N HIS A 37 6.95 -5.10 4.94
CA HIS A 37 8.38 -4.72 4.82
C HIS A 37 9.22 -4.78 6.11
N GLN A 38 8.70 -5.37 7.19
CA GLN A 38 9.52 -5.61 8.38
C GLN A 38 10.41 -6.84 8.16
N ALA A 39 11.73 -6.68 8.40
CA ALA A 39 12.70 -7.75 8.17
C ALA A 39 12.60 -8.90 9.17
N LEU A 40 12.02 -8.64 10.36
CA LEU A 40 11.86 -9.61 11.43
C LEU A 40 10.52 -9.39 12.13
N TYR A 41 9.79 -10.48 12.36
CA TYR A 41 8.51 -10.48 13.07
C TYR A 41 8.70 -11.16 14.42
N ASP A 42 8.41 -10.41 15.47
CA ASP A 42 8.51 -10.91 16.84
C ASP A 42 7.12 -11.42 17.30
N PRO A 43 7.03 -12.70 17.69
CA PRO A 43 5.82 -13.25 18.30
C PRO A 43 5.62 -12.71 19.74
N PRO A 44 4.41 -12.82 20.30
CA PRO A 44 4.03 -12.09 21.51
C PRO A 44 4.64 -12.62 22.81
N THR A 45 5.26 -13.81 22.84
CA THR A 45 5.73 -14.42 24.09
C THR A 45 7.22 -14.10 24.35
N PRO A 46 7.60 -13.70 25.58
CA PRO A 46 9.00 -13.41 25.90
C PRO A 46 9.90 -14.65 25.79
N GLY A 47 10.94 -14.59 24.94
CA GLY A 47 11.91 -15.67 24.72
C GLY A 47 11.85 -16.33 23.33
N GLU A 48 11.00 -15.83 22.44
CA GLU A 48 10.63 -16.53 21.21
C GLU A 48 11.47 -16.22 19.96
N GLU A 49 11.37 -17.18 19.05
CA GLU A 49 12.03 -17.31 17.75
C GLU A 49 11.63 -16.15 16.82
N LYS A 50 12.61 -15.54 16.13
CA LYS A 50 12.33 -14.47 15.17
C LYS A 50 11.97 -15.05 13.82
N TYR A 51 10.84 -14.63 13.27
CA TYR A 51 10.43 -15.00 11.93
C TYR A 51 10.99 -14.06 10.88
N ARG A 52 11.40 -14.62 9.74
CA ARG A 52 11.97 -13.88 8.61
C ARG A 52 10.93 -13.55 7.55
N CYS A 53 9.93 -14.42 7.42
CA CYS A 53 8.79 -14.21 6.54
C CYS A 53 7.51 -14.15 7.37
N PRO A 54 6.46 -13.45 6.88
CA PRO A 54 5.14 -13.57 7.46
C PRO A 54 4.44 -14.85 6.93
N SER A 55 3.25 -15.16 7.43
CA SER A 55 2.37 -16.22 6.90
C SER A 55 2.11 -16.11 5.39
N LEU A 56 1.68 -17.21 4.74
CA LEU A 56 1.36 -17.21 3.31
C LEU A 56 0.23 -16.21 3.01
N GLU A 57 -0.78 -16.12 3.86
CA GLU A 57 -1.91 -15.21 3.72
C GLU A 57 -1.45 -13.74 3.72
N ALA A 58 -0.53 -13.38 4.61
CA ALA A 58 0.09 -12.06 4.63
C ALA A 58 0.92 -11.80 3.37
N GLN A 59 1.66 -12.80 2.88
CA GLN A 59 2.41 -12.68 1.63
C GLN A 59 1.46 -12.49 0.42
N ILE A 60 0.35 -13.22 0.36
CA ILE A 60 -0.71 -13.05 -0.65
C ILE A 60 -1.28 -11.64 -0.59
N ALA A 61 -1.63 -11.14 0.60
CA ALA A 61 -2.17 -9.79 0.76
C ALA A 61 -1.19 -8.71 0.27
N ASN A 62 0.12 -8.92 0.45
CA ASN A 62 1.14 -8.01 -0.06
C ASN A 62 1.23 -8.01 -1.59
N VAL A 63 1.23 -9.20 -2.21
CA VAL A 63 1.28 -9.31 -3.67
C VAL A 63 -0.01 -8.80 -4.30
N ALA A 64 -1.16 -9.10 -3.71
CA ALA A 64 -2.46 -8.62 -4.19
C ALA A 64 -2.56 -7.09 -4.18
N ASP A 65 -2.05 -6.45 -3.13
CA ASP A 65 -1.96 -4.98 -3.04
C ASP A 65 -1.11 -4.42 -4.19
N GLU A 66 0.04 -5.03 -4.48
CA GLU A 66 0.92 -4.63 -5.58
C GLU A 66 0.25 -4.77 -6.97
N ILE A 67 -0.42 -5.91 -7.24
CA ILE A 67 -1.19 -6.15 -8.47
C ILE A 67 -2.23 -5.03 -8.67
N THR A 68 -3.00 -4.75 -7.62
CA THR A 68 -4.05 -3.73 -7.71
C THR A 68 -3.47 -2.33 -7.87
N TYR A 69 -2.37 -2.02 -7.20
CA TYR A 69 -1.75 -0.70 -7.22
C TYR A 69 -1.26 -0.34 -8.63
N TYR A 70 -0.47 -1.20 -9.28
CA TYR A 70 0.04 -0.89 -10.63
C TYR A 70 -1.07 -0.87 -11.67
N SER A 71 -2.01 -1.81 -11.59
CA SER A 71 -3.10 -1.90 -12.57
C SER A 71 -4.04 -0.71 -12.48
N HIS A 72 -4.41 -0.27 -11.27
CA HIS A 72 -5.26 0.90 -11.08
C HIS A 72 -4.54 2.21 -11.40
N ASP A 73 -3.26 2.36 -11.03
CA ASP A 73 -2.51 3.56 -11.39
C ASP A 73 -2.33 3.70 -12.91
N LEU A 74 -2.18 2.59 -13.62
CA LEU A 74 -2.14 2.56 -15.07
C LEU A 74 -3.50 2.93 -15.67
N ASP A 75 -4.59 2.37 -15.16
CA ASP A 75 -5.97 2.66 -15.58
C ASP A 75 -6.31 4.14 -15.39
N ASP A 76 -6.08 4.68 -14.19
CA ASP A 76 -6.30 6.09 -13.85
C ASP A 76 -5.43 7.00 -14.72
N ALA A 77 -4.16 6.66 -14.95
CA ALA A 77 -3.27 7.48 -15.77
C ALA A 77 -3.73 7.56 -17.23
N VAL A 78 -4.36 6.52 -17.77
CA VAL A 78 -5.00 6.55 -19.09
C VAL A 78 -6.28 7.37 -19.05
N ASP A 79 -7.15 7.13 -18.08
CA ASP A 79 -8.43 7.84 -17.91
C ASP A 79 -8.26 9.36 -17.73
N PHE A 80 -7.20 9.80 -17.04
CA PHE A 80 -6.88 11.22 -16.85
C PHE A 80 -6.03 11.84 -17.96
N GLU A 81 -5.79 11.10 -19.05
CA GLU A 81 -4.95 11.49 -20.20
C GLU A 81 -3.53 11.90 -19.77
N ILE A 82 -3.02 11.31 -18.68
CA ILE A 82 -1.63 11.48 -18.23
C ILE A 82 -0.71 10.64 -19.12
N LEU A 83 -1.16 9.45 -19.49
CA LEU A 83 -0.48 8.58 -20.45
C LEU A 83 -1.24 8.56 -21.78
N ASN A 84 -0.48 8.56 -22.87
CA ASN A 84 -1.02 8.34 -24.21
C ASN A 84 -0.60 6.98 -24.78
N ALA A 85 -1.26 6.57 -25.86
CA ALA A 85 -1.01 5.28 -26.52
C ALA A 85 0.47 5.06 -26.90
N SER A 86 1.19 6.10 -27.33
CA SER A 86 2.61 5.95 -27.68
C SER A 86 3.50 5.68 -26.48
N GLN A 87 3.22 6.28 -25.32
CA GLN A 87 3.95 6.01 -24.08
C GLN A 87 3.66 4.59 -23.56
N LEU A 88 2.40 4.15 -23.63
CA LEU A 88 2.01 2.81 -23.18
C LEU A 88 2.69 1.70 -24.00
N GLU A 89 2.91 1.93 -25.30
CA GLU A 89 3.67 1.03 -26.16
C GLU A 89 5.17 0.97 -25.81
N GLU A 90 5.68 1.75 -24.86
CA GLU A 90 7.05 1.58 -24.34
C GLU A 90 7.11 0.52 -23.23
N ASP A 91 5.99 0.20 -22.58
CA ASP A 91 5.92 -0.73 -21.46
C ASP A 91 5.67 -2.17 -21.92
N VAL A 92 6.48 -3.10 -21.39
CA VAL A 92 6.43 -4.51 -21.80
C VAL A 92 5.18 -5.24 -21.30
N VAL A 93 4.67 -4.88 -20.11
CA VAL A 93 3.46 -5.49 -19.54
C VAL A 93 2.27 -5.07 -20.39
N TRP A 94 2.16 -3.78 -20.71
CA TRP A 94 1.14 -3.27 -21.61
C TRP A 94 1.20 -3.92 -22.99
N GLN A 95 2.37 -3.97 -23.64
CA GLN A 95 2.52 -4.59 -24.95
C GLN A 95 2.07 -6.06 -24.98
N ARG A 96 2.40 -6.83 -23.93
CA ARG A 96 2.02 -8.25 -23.82
C ARG A 96 0.51 -8.39 -23.79
N SER A 97 -0.16 -7.65 -22.90
CA SER A 97 -1.62 -7.71 -22.74
C SER A 97 -2.36 -7.10 -23.93
N HIS A 98 -1.87 -6.00 -24.51
CA HIS A 98 -2.44 -5.40 -25.72
C HIS A 98 -2.49 -6.41 -26.88
N ARG A 99 -1.39 -7.14 -27.13
CA ARG A 99 -1.34 -8.18 -28.16
C ARG A 99 -2.26 -9.37 -27.84
N ALA A 100 -2.31 -9.78 -26.57
CA ALA A 100 -3.16 -10.90 -26.13
C ALA A 100 -4.64 -10.57 -26.31
N VAL A 101 -5.05 -9.37 -25.89
CA VAL A 101 -6.41 -8.85 -26.03
C VAL A 101 -6.81 -8.73 -27.49
N LEU A 102 -6.01 -8.10 -28.35
CA LEU A 102 -6.35 -7.97 -29.77
C LEU A 102 -6.40 -9.31 -30.51
N ARG A 103 -5.65 -10.33 -30.06
CA ARG A 103 -5.78 -11.69 -30.58
C ARG A 103 -7.13 -12.31 -30.22
N ARG A 104 -7.62 -12.07 -29.00
CA ARG A 104 -8.89 -12.61 -28.50
C ARG A 104 -10.09 -11.81 -29.00
N TYR A 105 -9.93 -10.49 -29.15
CA TYR A 105 -10.97 -9.53 -29.54
C TYR A 105 -10.47 -8.61 -30.67
N PRO A 106 -10.35 -9.09 -31.92
CA PRO A 106 -9.73 -8.32 -33.01
C PRO A 106 -10.47 -7.04 -33.42
N GLN A 107 -11.74 -6.90 -33.01
CA GLN A 107 -12.57 -5.74 -33.30
C GLN A 107 -12.69 -4.78 -32.11
N ALA A 108 -11.98 -5.03 -31.00
CA ALA A 108 -11.97 -4.13 -29.85
C ALA A 108 -11.40 -2.76 -30.24
N ARG A 109 -12.02 -1.70 -29.73
CA ARG A 109 -11.67 -0.29 -29.98
C ARG A 109 -11.75 0.47 -28.67
N GLU A 110 -11.17 1.66 -28.64
CA GLU A 110 -11.35 2.56 -27.51
C GLU A 110 -12.81 3.03 -27.39
N PRO A 111 -13.34 3.21 -26.16
CA PRO A 111 -12.65 3.05 -24.87
C PRO A 111 -12.68 1.62 -24.28
N GLU A 112 -13.38 0.65 -24.89
CA GLU A 112 -13.48 -0.70 -24.32
C GLU A 112 -12.14 -1.46 -24.36
N LEU A 113 -11.27 -1.14 -25.32
CA LEU A 113 -9.96 -1.77 -25.48
C LEU A 113 -9.09 -1.58 -24.25
N HIS A 114 -8.93 -0.36 -23.70
CA HIS A 114 -8.08 -0.16 -22.52
C HIS A 114 -8.55 -1.01 -21.33
N LYS A 115 -9.86 -1.08 -21.07
CA LYS A 115 -10.43 -1.87 -19.96
C LYS A 115 -10.15 -3.35 -20.10
N LEU A 116 -10.18 -3.86 -21.33
CA LEU A 116 -9.82 -5.24 -21.62
C LEU A 116 -8.32 -5.49 -21.39
N ILE A 117 -7.46 -4.53 -21.71
CA ILE A 117 -6.01 -4.63 -21.49
C ILE A 117 -5.70 -4.64 -20.00
N ILE A 118 -6.22 -3.68 -19.22
CA ILE A 118 -6.02 -3.63 -17.76
C ILE A 118 -6.50 -4.93 -17.10
N ARG A 119 -7.66 -5.44 -17.51
CA ARG A 119 -8.15 -6.72 -17.03
C ARG A 119 -7.22 -7.89 -17.37
N ASP A 120 -6.70 -7.94 -18.60
CA ASP A 120 -5.79 -9.00 -19.02
C ASP A 120 -4.44 -8.91 -18.29
N ILE A 121 -3.95 -7.71 -17.94
CA ILE A 121 -2.79 -7.51 -17.06
C ILE A 121 -3.07 -8.16 -15.69
N ILE A 122 -4.17 -7.78 -15.02
CA ILE A 122 -4.53 -8.35 -13.71
C ILE A 122 -4.66 -9.88 -13.78
N ASP A 123 -5.37 -10.39 -14.80
CA ASP A 123 -5.58 -11.83 -14.97
C ASP A 123 -4.22 -12.56 -15.17
N ALA A 124 -3.30 -11.98 -15.95
CA ALA A 124 -1.97 -12.54 -16.19
C ALA A 124 -1.10 -12.53 -14.91
N GLU A 125 -1.11 -11.43 -14.16
CA GLU A 125 -0.36 -11.32 -12.91
C GLU A 125 -0.87 -12.30 -11.86
N VAL A 126 -2.19 -12.39 -11.67
CA VAL A 126 -2.80 -13.34 -10.73
C VAL A 126 -2.48 -14.78 -11.13
N GLN A 127 -2.60 -15.11 -12.42
CA GLN A 127 -2.29 -16.46 -12.90
C GLN A 127 -0.82 -16.84 -12.67
N ASP A 128 0.10 -15.92 -12.95
CA ASP A 128 1.53 -16.13 -12.74
C ASP A 128 1.86 -16.35 -11.25
N VAL A 129 1.33 -15.51 -10.36
CA VAL A 129 1.52 -15.65 -8.92
C VAL A 129 1.00 -16.98 -8.43
N VAL A 130 -0.21 -17.39 -8.85
CA VAL A 130 -0.79 -18.68 -8.43
C VAL A 130 0.09 -19.85 -8.86
N ILE A 131 0.51 -19.89 -10.13
CA ILE A 131 1.32 -20.98 -10.66
C ILE A 131 2.70 -21.02 -10.00
N THR A 132 3.39 -19.88 -9.96
CA THR A 132 4.76 -19.77 -9.42
C THR A 132 4.79 -20.06 -7.93
N SER A 133 3.82 -19.54 -7.18
CA SER A 133 3.75 -19.75 -5.73
C SER A 133 3.40 -21.19 -5.39
N ALA A 134 2.47 -21.82 -6.13
CA ALA A 134 2.15 -23.23 -5.94
C ALA A 134 3.38 -24.13 -6.13
N GLN A 135 4.17 -23.87 -7.18
CA GLN A 135 5.42 -24.59 -7.41
C GLN A 135 6.42 -24.33 -6.27
N SER A 136 6.59 -23.08 -5.85
CA SER A 136 7.52 -22.75 -4.76
C SER A 136 7.14 -23.41 -3.43
N ILE A 137 5.85 -23.56 -3.13
CA ILE A 137 5.40 -24.22 -1.90
C ILE A 137 5.71 -25.72 -1.96
N VAL A 138 5.47 -26.36 -3.11
CA VAL A 138 5.78 -27.79 -3.32
C VAL A 138 7.28 -28.05 -3.24
N ASP A 139 8.11 -27.22 -3.88
CA ASP A 139 9.56 -27.38 -3.92
C ASP A 139 10.20 -27.28 -2.54
N VAL A 140 9.69 -26.39 -1.69
CA VAL A 140 10.17 -26.21 -0.31
C VAL A 140 9.56 -27.25 0.62
N GLY A 141 8.33 -27.70 0.37
CA GLY A 141 7.68 -28.77 1.11
C GLY A 141 7.19 -28.39 2.51
N VAL A 142 6.95 -27.10 2.78
CA VAL A 142 6.42 -26.62 4.07
C VAL A 142 5.08 -27.27 4.41
N GLN A 143 4.90 -27.66 5.67
CA GLN A 143 3.70 -28.33 6.20
C GLN A 143 2.97 -27.50 7.27
N SER A 144 3.52 -26.35 7.66
CA SER A 144 2.89 -25.45 8.65
C SER A 144 3.19 -23.98 8.37
N ALA A 145 2.35 -23.09 8.90
CA ALA A 145 2.56 -21.65 8.82
C ALA A 145 3.90 -21.22 9.47
N ASP A 146 4.33 -21.90 10.53
CA ASP A 146 5.59 -21.57 11.19
C ASP A 146 6.81 -21.98 10.35
N GLU A 147 6.72 -23.08 9.60
CA GLU A 147 7.76 -23.44 8.63
C GLU A 147 7.86 -22.43 7.48
N VAL A 148 6.73 -21.85 7.05
CA VAL A 148 6.71 -20.73 6.09
C VAL A 148 7.44 -19.52 6.67
N ARG A 149 7.11 -19.15 7.91
CA ARG A 149 7.70 -17.99 8.59
C ARG A 149 9.21 -18.09 8.80
N LYS A 150 9.73 -19.32 8.91
CA LYS A 150 11.16 -19.62 9.04
C LYS A 150 11.91 -19.62 7.71
N GLN A 151 11.22 -19.57 6.57
CA GLN A 151 11.87 -19.51 5.27
C GLN A 151 12.75 -18.26 5.13
N PRO A 152 13.87 -18.34 4.39
CA PRO A 152 14.74 -17.20 4.18
C PRO A 152 14.14 -16.15 3.25
N SER A 153 13.11 -16.51 2.47
CA SER A 153 12.45 -15.66 1.48
C SER A 153 10.96 -16.02 1.33
N PRO A 154 10.12 -15.05 0.91
CA PRO A 154 8.71 -15.32 0.62
C PRO A 154 8.51 -16.44 -0.40
N LEU A 155 7.45 -17.23 -0.20
CA LEU A 155 7.04 -18.31 -1.09
C LEU A 155 5.98 -17.84 -2.09
N ILE A 156 5.20 -16.81 -1.72
CA ILE A 156 4.26 -16.16 -2.63
C ILE A 156 5.01 -15.09 -3.42
N ARG A 157 5.15 -15.30 -4.73
CA ARG A 157 5.93 -14.43 -5.61
C ARG A 157 5.51 -14.56 -7.07
N TYR A 158 5.85 -13.54 -7.84
CA TYR A 158 5.88 -13.61 -9.30
C TYR A 158 6.98 -14.55 -9.80
N SER A 159 6.85 -15.02 -11.03
CA SER A 159 7.96 -15.58 -11.79
C SER A 159 9.05 -14.53 -12.01
N ASP A 160 10.27 -14.98 -12.29
CA ASP A 160 11.40 -14.05 -12.53
C ASP A 160 11.14 -13.12 -13.71
N ASP A 161 10.49 -13.62 -14.78
CA ASP A 161 10.15 -12.82 -15.96
C ASP A 161 9.09 -11.75 -15.65
N LEU A 162 8.03 -12.10 -14.92
CA LEU A 162 7.00 -11.12 -14.56
C LEU A 162 7.51 -10.14 -13.49
N SER A 163 8.33 -10.59 -12.55
CA SER A 163 8.99 -9.73 -11.57
C SER A 163 9.87 -8.66 -12.24
N GLU A 164 10.61 -9.03 -13.29
CA GLU A 164 11.38 -8.09 -14.09
C GLU A 164 10.46 -7.10 -14.81
N ALA A 165 9.43 -7.60 -15.49
CA ALA A 165 8.47 -6.79 -16.22
C ALA A 165 7.76 -5.77 -15.30
N ASN A 166 7.34 -6.19 -14.11
CA ASN A 166 6.68 -5.32 -13.13
C ASN A 166 7.63 -4.27 -12.55
N ARG A 167 8.92 -4.58 -12.43
CA ARG A 167 9.93 -3.58 -12.04
C ARG A 167 10.11 -2.50 -13.11
N GLU A 168 10.03 -2.88 -14.39
CA GLU A 168 10.05 -1.92 -15.49
C GLU A 168 8.77 -1.08 -15.54
N LEU A 169 7.59 -1.71 -15.41
CA LEU A 169 6.30 -1.01 -15.32
C LEU A 169 6.29 0.00 -14.17
N ARG A 170 6.76 -0.40 -12.99
CA ARG A 170 6.88 0.51 -11.85
C ARG A 170 7.76 1.70 -12.22
N ARG A 171 8.92 1.49 -12.84
CA ARG A 171 9.80 2.59 -13.24
C ARG A 171 9.13 3.52 -14.25
N PHE A 172 8.42 2.95 -15.23
CA PHE A 172 7.64 3.68 -16.22
C PHE A 172 6.58 4.57 -15.56
N LEU A 173 5.80 4.02 -14.61
CA LEU A 173 4.79 4.78 -13.86
C LEU A 173 5.43 5.91 -13.06
N TYR A 174 6.55 5.67 -12.35
CA TYR A 174 7.33 6.71 -11.66
C TYR A 174 7.71 7.88 -12.57
N GLN A 175 8.23 7.58 -13.75
CA GLN A 175 8.71 8.59 -14.68
C GLN A 175 7.57 9.38 -15.33
N ASN A 176 6.49 8.71 -15.70
CA ASN A 176 5.46 9.30 -16.56
C ASN A 176 4.19 9.74 -15.81
N VAL A 177 3.88 9.14 -14.64
CA VAL A 177 2.65 9.40 -13.89
C VAL A 177 2.95 10.17 -12.60
N TYR A 178 3.72 9.61 -11.66
CA TYR A 178 3.87 10.24 -10.33
C TYR A 178 4.66 11.56 -10.38
N TYR A 179 5.61 11.70 -11.32
CA TYR A 179 6.33 12.95 -11.55
C TYR A 179 5.67 13.85 -12.60
N HIS A 180 4.50 13.47 -13.11
CA HIS A 180 3.76 14.31 -14.03
C HIS A 180 3.42 15.66 -13.36
N PRO A 181 3.60 16.81 -14.02
CA PRO A 181 3.39 18.12 -13.40
C PRO A 181 2.03 18.30 -12.72
N ARG A 182 0.95 17.75 -13.33
CA ARG A 182 -0.41 17.79 -12.76
C ARG A 182 -0.49 17.06 -11.41
N VAL A 183 0.20 15.93 -11.26
CA VAL A 183 0.22 15.13 -10.02
C VAL A 183 1.16 15.77 -8.99
N ALA A 184 2.35 16.19 -9.43
CA ALA A 184 3.35 16.81 -8.58
C ALA A 184 2.87 18.12 -7.93
N GLU A 185 2.07 18.92 -8.64
CA GLU A 185 1.49 20.15 -8.08
C GLU A 185 0.49 19.86 -6.96
N VAL A 186 -0.43 18.91 -7.16
CA VAL A 186 -1.40 18.50 -6.14
C VAL A 186 -0.69 17.94 -4.91
N ASN A 187 0.30 17.07 -5.10
CA ASN A 187 1.10 16.52 -4.01
C ASN A 187 1.84 17.60 -3.21
N ARG A 188 2.39 18.61 -3.89
CA ARG A 188 3.07 19.74 -3.23
C ARG A 188 2.10 20.51 -2.33
N ARG A 189 0.89 20.80 -2.83
CA ARG A 189 -0.16 21.48 -2.06
C ARG A 189 -0.58 20.65 -0.85
N ALA A 190 -0.78 19.34 -1.02
CA ALA A 190 -1.11 18.44 0.08
C ALA A 190 -0.02 18.42 1.17
N CYS A 191 1.25 18.30 0.79
CA CYS A 191 2.38 18.36 1.70
C CYS A 191 2.46 19.70 2.46
N GLU A 192 2.17 20.81 1.80
CA GLU A 192 2.14 22.13 2.44
C GLU A 192 0.98 22.25 3.45
N MET A 193 -0.21 21.76 3.10
CA MET A 193 -1.36 21.71 4.02
C MET A 193 -1.03 20.88 5.26
N LEU A 194 -0.52 19.66 5.07
CA LEU A 194 -0.10 18.77 6.17
C LEU A 194 0.94 19.44 7.07
N ARG A 195 1.96 20.10 6.49
CA ARG A 195 2.98 20.81 7.25
C ARG A 195 2.37 21.92 8.11
N LYS A 196 1.52 22.75 7.53
CA LYS A 196 0.92 23.90 8.24
C LYS A 196 -0.01 23.46 9.35
N VAL A 197 -0.81 22.42 9.13
CA VAL A 197 -1.67 21.85 10.18
C VAL A 197 -0.84 21.23 11.29
N PHE A 198 0.23 20.49 10.95
CA PHE A 198 1.16 19.92 11.93
C PHE A 198 1.83 21.00 12.79
N GLU A 199 2.40 22.02 12.17
CA GLU A 199 3.04 23.16 12.88
C GLU A 199 2.05 23.85 13.81
N ALA A 200 0.81 24.10 13.36
CA ALA A 200 -0.21 24.76 14.16
C ALA A 200 -0.60 23.95 15.41
N TYR A 201 -0.79 22.63 15.29
CA TYR A 201 -1.13 21.79 16.45
C TYR A 201 0.04 21.54 17.40
N VAL A 202 1.28 21.64 16.92
CA VAL A 202 2.45 21.63 17.82
C VAL A 202 2.52 22.92 18.64
N VAL A 203 2.19 24.07 18.04
CA VAL A 203 2.18 25.37 18.74
C VAL A 203 1.01 25.47 19.72
N ASP A 204 -0.17 24.97 19.33
CA ASP A 204 -1.40 25.04 20.11
C ASP A 204 -2.06 23.65 20.23
N PRO A 205 -1.58 22.80 21.16
CA PRO A 205 -2.05 21.41 21.30
C PRO A 205 -3.50 21.29 21.76
N ASP A 206 -4.10 22.35 22.32
CA ASP A 206 -5.50 22.36 22.77
C ASP A 206 -6.46 22.15 21.59
N ARG A 207 -6.02 22.47 20.36
CA ARG A 207 -6.78 22.24 19.12
C ARG A 207 -6.96 20.77 18.75
N LEU A 208 -6.16 19.85 19.31
CA LEU A 208 -6.29 18.41 19.07
C LEU A 208 -7.56 17.82 19.71
N GLY A 209 -8.20 18.56 20.62
CA GLY A 209 -9.31 18.08 21.42
C GLY A 209 -8.87 17.17 22.57
N GLU A 210 -9.73 17.04 23.58
CA GLU A 210 -9.39 16.39 24.86
C GLU A 210 -8.95 14.92 24.70
N ALA A 211 -9.55 14.18 23.77
CA ALA A 211 -9.26 12.76 23.58
C ALA A 211 -7.83 12.52 23.07
N ALA A 212 -7.37 13.33 22.11
CA ALA A 212 -6.01 13.24 21.60
C ALA A 212 -5.01 13.86 22.56
N ALA A 213 -5.33 15.02 23.16
CA ALA A 213 -4.44 15.71 24.09
C ALA A 213 -4.02 14.86 25.30
N LYS A 214 -4.90 13.98 25.79
CA LYS A 214 -4.60 13.02 26.87
C LYS A 214 -3.41 12.09 26.56
N ARG A 215 -3.12 11.83 25.28
CA ARG A 215 -1.99 10.98 24.88
C ARG A 215 -0.65 11.72 24.84
N ILE A 216 -0.64 13.06 24.92
CA ILE A 216 0.59 13.85 24.85
C ILE A 216 1.57 13.46 25.98
N GLU A 217 1.07 13.20 27.18
CA GLU A 217 1.91 12.82 28.32
C GLU A 217 2.63 11.48 28.08
N ALA A 218 1.92 10.49 27.53
CA ALA A 218 2.45 9.14 27.32
C ALA A 218 3.24 8.99 26.01
N GLU A 219 2.76 9.59 24.92
CA GLU A 219 3.29 9.38 23.56
C GLU A 219 4.16 10.54 23.07
N GLY A 220 4.09 11.68 23.75
CA GLY A 220 4.73 12.92 23.33
C GLY A 220 3.90 13.71 22.32
N LEU A 221 4.14 15.03 22.30
CA LEU A 221 3.39 15.99 21.49
C LEU A 221 3.45 15.65 19.99
N HIS A 222 4.64 15.57 19.41
CA HIS A 222 4.82 15.36 17.98
C HIS A 222 4.20 14.07 17.47
N ARG A 223 4.28 12.99 18.26
CA ARG A 223 3.64 11.71 17.91
C ARG A 223 2.13 11.82 17.97
N THR A 224 1.58 12.43 19.01
CA THR A 224 0.13 12.63 19.15
C THR A 224 -0.44 13.47 18.01
N VAL A 225 0.24 14.56 17.65
CA VAL A 225 -0.13 15.39 16.48
C VAL A 225 -0.07 14.57 15.19
N CYS A 226 0.99 13.76 15.02
CA CYS A 226 1.13 12.88 13.87
C CYS A 226 -0.01 11.85 13.78
N ASP A 227 -0.40 11.24 14.90
CA ASP A 227 -1.48 10.27 14.96
C ASP A 227 -2.83 10.92 14.63
N TYR A 228 -3.06 12.13 15.14
CA TYR A 228 -4.28 12.89 14.87
C TYR A 228 -4.39 13.27 13.39
N ILE A 229 -3.33 13.81 12.80
CA ILE A 229 -3.30 14.18 11.38
C ILE A 229 -3.42 12.95 10.48
N ALA A 230 -2.76 11.85 10.81
CA ALA A 230 -2.86 10.61 10.03
C ALA A 230 -4.26 9.98 10.05
N GLY A 231 -5.09 10.30 11.05
CA GLY A 231 -6.49 9.88 11.13
C GLY A 231 -7.47 10.81 10.41
N MET A 232 -7.00 11.91 9.81
CA MET A 232 -7.86 12.84 9.08
C MET A 232 -8.25 12.28 7.71
N THR A 233 -9.48 12.60 7.31
CA THR A 233 -9.86 12.52 5.89
C THR A 233 -9.31 13.74 5.14
N ASP A 234 -9.12 13.62 3.83
CA ASP A 234 -8.66 14.72 2.97
C ASP A 234 -9.54 15.98 3.13
N ARG A 235 -10.86 15.79 3.17
CA ARG A 235 -11.81 16.89 3.36
C ARG A 235 -11.59 17.59 4.70
N TYR A 236 -11.40 16.83 5.77
CA TYR A 236 -11.16 17.39 7.10
C TYR A 236 -9.84 18.16 7.16
N LEU A 237 -8.78 17.64 6.54
CA LEU A 237 -7.49 18.32 6.44
C LEU A 237 -7.61 19.66 5.72
N ILE A 238 -8.33 19.71 4.60
CA ILE A 238 -8.57 20.94 3.83
C ILE A 238 -9.35 21.96 4.67
N GLU A 239 -10.39 21.53 5.40
CA GLU A 239 -11.19 22.38 6.28
C GLU A 239 -10.40 22.92 7.48
N GLU A 240 -9.52 22.11 8.08
CA GLU A 240 -8.60 22.54 9.15
C GLU A 240 -7.56 23.53 8.64
N TYR A 241 -6.94 23.23 7.50
CA TYR A 241 -5.97 24.13 6.86
C TYR A 241 -6.57 25.51 6.57
N ALA A 242 -7.79 25.55 6.01
CA ALA A 242 -8.49 26.80 5.74
C ALA A 242 -8.78 27.60 7.01
N ARG A 243 -9.17 26.94 8.11
CA ARG A 243 -9.38 27.59 9.42
C ARG A 243 -8.10 28.16 9.99
N ILE A 244 -6.98 27.44 9.87
CA ILE A 244 -5.67 27.90 10.35
C ILE A 244 -5.15 29.06 9.52
N ALA A 245 -5.34 29.04 8.20
CA ALA A 245 -4.89 30.10 7.30
C ALA A 245 -5.72 31.39 7.41
N ALA A 246 -6.93 31.32 7.95
CA ALA A 246 -7.81 32.47 8.17
C ALA A 246 -7.57 33.21 9.51
N LEU A 247 -6.70 32.67 10.36
CA LEU A 247 -6.26 33.24 11.65
C LEU A 247 -4.98 34.06 11.47
#